data_AF-A0A6N7M1L4-F1
#
_entry.id   AF-A0A6N7M1L4-F1
#
_cell.length_a   1.000
_cell.length_b   1.000
_cell.length_c   1.000
_cell.angle_alpha   90.00
_cell.angle_beta   90.00
_cell.angle_gamma   90.00
#
_symmetry.space_group_name_H-M   'P 1'
#
loop_
_entity.id
_entity.type
_entity.pdbx_description
1 polymer ?
#
loop_
_entity_poly.entity_id
_entity_poly.type
_entity_poly.pdbx_seq_one_letter_code
_entity_poly.pdbx_strand_id
1 'polypeptide(L)'
;MPIQLYTESYELLYVMNVVMAGALTIPLVARFFKVSISYAAVLYVWHSLFAVAYAMFVVANGGDAREYYLHSFNEPSFSLGTHAVRVGVSFLSVGLGYPFLACSLTFAFLGYLGVVAFYSSLKEVMATEGGWWSWFIAMIPLLPSLNFWSVGLGKDSVSFFSICMILWVSFNLNKRWGYAIVPFLLLFIVRPHIAGMVGAAFAVSFLFRRGITWPQRVIIGGLALLVSAFLVPLALDYSGVEGGRLSDVSDFIEGREGANLKGGGAVDISNMSLPEKMFTYLFRPTLIEARNLFFLAAALDNTILLFLFVAGTWALIKKPLPPYLRAHNRMFLWIYSLCAWLILAMTTANLGIALRQKWMFAPMLIFLLISVIGRSRYPAESDAPAIEGSNR
;
A
#
# COMPACT_ATOMS: atom_id res chain seq x y z
N MET A 1 -4.99 8.57 -29.58
CA MET A 1 -6.32 9.18 -29.36
C MET A 1 -6.30 10.04 -28.11
N PRO A 2 -6.69 11.33 -28.16
CA PRO A 2 -6.91 12.12 -26.95
C PRO A 2 -8.05 11.48 -26.14
N ILE A 3 -7.85 11.29 -24.83
CA ILE A 3 -8.93 10.88 -23.92
C ILE A 3 -9.52 12.14 -23.31
N GLN A 4 -10.84 12.21 -23.25
CA GLN A 4 -11.55 13.24 -22.50
C GLN A 4 -12.04 12.64 -21.18
N LEU A 5 -12.28 13.50 -20.16
CA LEU A 5 -12.82 13.04 -18.88
C LEU A 5 -14.21 12.39 -19.05
N TYR A 6 -14.98 12.97 -19.96
CA TYR A 6 -16.25 12.53 -20.51
C TYR A 6 -16.37 13.18 -21.90
N THR A 7 -17.03 12.51 -22.85
CA THR A 7 -17.26 13.02 -24.20
C THR A 7 -18.65 13.63 -24.37
N GLU A 8 -19.64 13.10 -23.65
CA GLU A 8 -21.04 13.49 -23.79
C GLU A 8 -21.65 13.92 -22.45
N SER A 9 -22.58 14.88 -22.46
CA SER A 9 -23.16 15.44 -21.23
C SER A 9 -23.90 14.41 -20.37
N TYR A 10 -24.47 13.36 -20.98
CA TYR A 10 -25.14 12.29 -20.23
C TYR A 10 -24.16 11.44 -19.41
N GLU A 11 -22.87 11.43 -19.76
CA GLU A 11 -21.87 10.66 -19.04
C GLU A 11 -21.59 11.21 -17.63
N LEU A 12 -21.94 12.48 -17.40
CA LEU A 12 -21.95 13.08 -16.09
C LEU A 12 -22.90 12.35 -15.13
N LEU A 13 -23.98 11.74 -15.65
CA LEU A 13 -24.87 10.91 -14.82
C LEU A 13 -24.16 9.68 -14.27
N TYR A 14 -23.28 9.01 -15.05
CA TYR A 14 -22.47 7.90 -14.54
C TYR A 14 -21.53 8.36 -13.43
N VAL A 15 -20.88 9.52 -13.63
CA VAL A 15 -19.99 10.12 -12.63
C VAL A 15 -20.76 10.42 -11.33
N MET A 16 -21.93 11.06 -11.44
CA MET A 16 -22.79 11.36 -10.29
C MET A 16 -23.25 10.08 -9.59
N ASN A 17 -23.65 9.04 -10.34
CA ASN A 17 -24.07 7.76 -9.80
C ASN A 17 -22.96 7.07 -9.00
N VAL A 18 -21.72 7.05 -9.51
CA VAL A 18 -20.57 6.47 -8.79
C VAL A 18 -20.29 7.24 -7.49
N VAL A 19 -20.33 8.58 -7.54
CA VAL A 19 -20.11 9.41 -6.34
C VAL A 19 -21.23 9.22 -5.31
N MET A 20 -22.49 9.21 -5.74
CA MET A 20 -23.63 9.00 -4.85
C MET A 20 -23.61 7.58 -4.24
N ALA A 21 -23.35 6.55 -5.05
CA ALA A 21 -23.24 5.18 -4.59
C ALA A 21 -22.13 5.05 -3.53
N GLY A 22 -20.95 5.63 -3.77
CA GLY A 22 -19.86 5.67 -2.78
C GLY A 22 -20.26 6.38 -1.50
N ALA A 23 -20.90 7.55 -1.59
CA ALA A 23 -21.35 8.32 -0.44
C ALA A 23 -22.38 7.55 0.43
N LEU A 24 -23.30 6.82 -0.20
CA LEU A 24 -24.29 6.00 0.51
C LEU A 24 -23.63 4.88 1.35
N THR A 25 -22.44 4.41 0.97
CA THR A 25 -21.71 3.39 1.75
C THR A 25 -20.99 3.94 2.99
N ILE A 26 -20.85 5.27 3.14
CA ILE A 26 -20.06 5.88 4.23
C ILE A 26 -20.47 5.37 5.62
N PRO A 27 -21.76 5.31 6.00
CA PRO A 27 -22.15 4.81 7.33
C PRO A 27 -21.76 3.35 7.56
N LEU A 28 -21.87 2.51 6.53
CA LEU A 28 -21.50 1.10 6.59
C LEU A 28 -19.99 0.95 6.76
N VAL A 29 -19.20 1.67 5.96
CA VAL A 29 -17.73 1.69 6.02
C VAL A 29 -17.26 2.20 7.38
N ALA A 30 -17.83 3.32 7.86
CA ALA A 30 -17.51 3.89 9.17
C ALA A 30 -17.79 2.90 10.31
N ARG A 31 -18.93 2.20 10.27
CA ARG A 31 -19.27 1.18 11.27
C ARG A 31 -18.33 -0.03 11.20
N PHE A 32 -18.03 -0.52 10.00
CA PHE A 32 -17.14 -1.66 9.78
C PHE A 32 -15.73 -1.40 10.35
N PHE A 33 -15.18 -0.22 10.06
CA PHE A 33 -13.84 0.19 10.51
C PHE A 33 -13.82 0.87 11.89
N LYS A 34 -14.96 1.03 12.57
CA LYS A 34 -15.08 1.72 13.87
C LYS A 34 -14.56 3.17 13.86
N VAL A 35 -14.79 3.87 12.76
CA VAL A 35 -14.44 5.27 12.52
C VAL A 35 -15.70 6.14 12.65
N SER A 36 -15.55 7.43 12.98
CA SER A 36 -16.71 8.34 13.00
C SER A 36 -17.22 8.58 11.58
N ILE A 37 -18.55 8.65 11.43
CA ILE A 37 -19.19 8.86 10.13
C ILE A 37 -18.73 10.18 9.51
N SER A 38 -18.63 11.25 10.32
CA SER A 38 -18.15 12.55 9.87
C SER A 38 -16.74 12.49 9.28
N TYR A 39 -15.83 11.76 9.94
CA TYR A 39 -14.45 11.66 9.48
C TYR A 39 -14.33 10.76 8.24
N ALA A 40 -15.07 9.66 8.19
CA ALA A 40 -15.16 8.83 6.99
C ALA A 40 -15.71 9.64 5.79
N ALA A 41 -16.68 10.53 6.01
CA ALA A 41 -17.16 11.44 4.97
C ALA A 41 -16.11 12.46 4.51
N VAL A 42 -15.34 13.04 5.45
CA VAL A 42 -14.21 13.92 5.12
C VAL A 42 -13.18 13.19 4.26
N LEU A 43 -12.79 11.97 4.64
CA LEU A 43 -11.87 11.13 3.86
C LEU A 43 -12.44 10.83 2.46
N TYR A 44 -13.74 10.52 2.36
CA TYR A 44 -14.38 10.23 1.08
C TYR A 44 -14.36 11.44 0.13
N VAL A 45 -14.77 12.62 0.62
CA VAL A 45 -14.78 13.86 -0.16
C VAL A 45 -13.37 14.24 -0.57
N TRP A 46 -12.42 14.24 0.37
CA TRP A 46 -11.03 14.55 0.11
C TRP A 46 -10.42 13.63 -0.96
N HIS A 47 -10.61 12.32 -0.79
CA HIS A 47 -10.10 11.33 -1.73
C HIS A 47 -10.74 11.44 -3.11
N SER A 48 -12.05 11.72 -3.19
CA SER A 48 -12.77 11.92 -4.44
C SER A 48 -12.30 13.18 -5.19
N LEU A 49 -11.97 14.26 -4.47
CA LEU A 49 -11.37 15.46 -5.07
C LEU A 49 -10.01 15.16 -5.69
N PHE A 50 -9.17 14.35 -5.01
CA PHE A 50 -7.91 13.88 -5.58
C PHE A 50 -8.12 12.99 -6.80
N ALA A 51 -9.17 12.18 -6.84
CA ALA A 51 -9.48 11.36 -8.02
C ALA A 51 -9.75 12.21 -9.26
N VAL A 52 -10.50 13.31 -9.11
CA VAL A 52 -10.74 14.28 -10.19
C VAL A 52 -9.42 14.96 -10.59
N ALA A 53 -8.62 15.42 -9.62
CA ALA A 53 -7.32 16.04 -9.88
C ALA A 53 -6.35 15.09 -10.61
N TYR A 54 -6.31 13.82 -10.20
CA TYR A 54 -5.51 12.77 -10.84
C TYR A 54 -5.98 12.51 -12.27
N ALA A 55 -7.30 12.39 -12.50
CA ALA A 55 -7.84 12.17 -13.84
C ALA A 55 -7.49 13.32 -14.79
N MET A 56 -7.62 14.57 -14.34
CA MET A 56 -7.18 15.75 -15.10
C MET A 56 -5.68 15.71 -15.41
N PHE A 57 -4.86 15.37 -14.42
CA PHE A 57 -3.42 15.26 -14.58
C PHE A 57 -3.03 14.22 -15.63
N VAL A 58 -3.64 13.02 -15.59
CA VAL A 58 -3.36 11.93 -16.54
C VAL A 58 -3.82 12.26 -17.95
N VAL A 59 -4.95 12.95 -18.10
CA VAL A 59 -5.42 13.40 -19.42
C VAL A 59 -4.43 14.39 -20.04
N ALA A 60 -3.89 15.32 -19.24
CA ALA A 60 -2.97 16.35 -19.71
C ALA A 60 -1.53 15.84 -19.94
N ASN A 61 -0.99 15.02 -19.04
CA ASN A 61 0.42 14.63 -19.02
C ASN A 61 0.66 13.18 -19.47
N GLY A 62 -0.41 12.39 -19.66
CA GLY A 62 -0.33 10.95 -19.90
C GLY A 62 -0.11 10.14 -18.62
N GLY A 63 0.09 8.83 -18.79
CA GLY A 63 0.37 7.88 -17.71
C GLY A 63 -0.32 6.53 -17.91
N ASP A 64 0.09 5.52 -17.12
CA ASP A 64 -0.39 4.13 -17.22
C ASP A 64 -1.94 4.03 -17.20
N ALA A 65 -2.60 4.89 -16.41
CA ALA A 65 -4.06 4.95 -16.29
C ALA A 65 -4.75 5.22 -17.63
N ARG A 66 -4.15 6.09 -18.46
CA ARG A 66 -4.64 6.40 -19.80
C ARG A 66 -4.56 5.17 -20.70
N GLU A 67 -3.44 4.45 -20.63
CA GLU A 67 -3.23 3.23 -21.41
C GLU A 67 -4.19 2.11 -20.98
N TYR A 68 -4.42 1.93 -19.68
CA TYR A 68 -5.38 0.93 -19.20
C TYR A 68 -6.78 1.16 -19.78
N TYR A 69 -7.22 2.43 -19.89
CA TYR A 69 -8.52 2.77 -20.47
C TYR A 69 -8.56 2.66 -22.00
N LEU A 70 -7.50 3.03 -22.72
CA LEU A 70 -7.50 2.85 -24.19
C LEU A 70 -7.44 1.37 -24.59
N HIS A 71 -6.64 0.59 -23.87
CA HIS A 71 -6.52 -0.85 -24.13
C HIS A 71 -7.74 -1.64 -23.65
N SER A 72 -8.62 -1.08 -22.82
CA SER A 72 -9.80 -1.81 -22.34
C SER A 72 -10.86 -2.04 -23.42
N PHE A 73 -10.82 -1.28 -24.52
CA PHE A 73 -11.68 -1.44 -25.68
C PHE A 73 -11.23 -2.56 -26.64
N ASN A 74 -9.97 -3.00 -26.53
CA ASN A 74 -9.44 -4.12 -27.30
C ASN A 74 -9.42 -5.35 -26.38
N GLU A 75 -10.27 -6.34 -26.64
CA GLU A 75 -10.53 -7.51 -25.78
C GLU A 75 -9.30 -7.95 -24.96
N PRO A 76 -9.31 -7.76 -23.63
CA PRO A 76 -8.14 -8.06 -22.81
C PRO A 76 -8.05 -9.56 -22.53
N SER A 77 -6.97 -10.19 -22.97
CA SER A 77 -6.59 -11.52 -22.46
C SER A 77 -6.25 -11.42 -20.97
N PHE A 78 -6.81 -12.33 -20.16
CA PHE A 78 -6.54 -12.34 -18.74
C PHE A 78 -5.12 -12.82 -18.46
N SER A 79 -4.31 -11.95 -17.86
CA SER A 79 -3.01 -12.27 -17.30
C SER A 79 -2.75 -11.44 -16.03
N LEU A 80 -1.79 -11.85 -15.20
CA LEU A 80 -1.44 -11.14 -13.98
C LEU A 80 -0.83 -9.76 -14.27
N GLY A 81 -0.88 -8.87 -13.29
CA GLY A 81 -0.28 -7.55 -13.37
C GLY A 81 -1.09 -6.57 -14.22
N THR A 82 -0.50 -6.09 -15.32
CA THR A 82 -1.09 -5.03 -16.17
C THR A 82 -2.39 -5.50 -16.81
N HIS A 83 -2.41 -6.74 -17.29
CA HIS A 83 -3.56 -7.31 -18.00
C HIS A 83 -4.77 -7.46 -17.10
N ALA A 84 -4.59 -7.88 -15.85
CA ALA A 84 -5.68 -7.97 -14.88
C ALA A 84 -6.37 -6.63 -14.63
N VAL A 85 -5.60 -5.54 -14.54
CA VAL A 85 -6.17 -4.19 -14.44
C VAL A 85 -6.93 -3.82 -15.70
N ARG A 86 -6.42 -4.15 -16.90
CA ARG A 86 -7.13 -3.91 -18.17
C ARG A 86 -8.46 -4.66 -18.25
N VAL A 87 -8.52 -5.91 -17.78
CA VAL A 87 -9.78 -6.68 -17.67
C VAL A 87 -10.76 -5.97 -16.73
N GLY A 88 -10.30 -5.55 -15.56
CA GLY A 88 -11.13 -4.80 -14.61
C GLY A 88 -11.65 -3.48 -15.19
N VAL A 89 -10.80 -2.75 -15.93
CA VAL A 89 -11.18 -1.50 -16.59
C VAL A 89 -12.13 -1.76 -17.75
N SER A 90 -11.96 -2.84 -18.52
CA SER A 90 -12.85 -3.25 -19.62
C SER A 90 -14.24 -3.62 -19.13
N PHE A 91 -14.34 -4.28 -17.98
CA PHE A 91 -15.62 -4.49 -17.32
C PHE A 91 -16.35 -3.18 -17.02
N LEU A 92 -15.63 -2.14 -16.54
CA LEU A 92 -16.22 -0.83 -16.27
C LEU A 92 -16.53 -0.06 -17.56
N SER A 93 -15.58 0.04 -18.49
CA SER A 93 -15.70 0.89 -19.68
C SER A 93 -16.60 0.28 -20.74
N VAL A 94 -16.39 -0.99 -21.09
CA VAL A 94 -17.16 -1.70 -22.12
C VAL A 94 -18.42 -2.33 -21.53
N GLY A 95 -18.29 -2.97 -20.36
CA GLY A 95 -19.42 -3.66 -19.72
C GLY A 95 -20.49 -2.71 -19.15
N LEU A 96 -20.08 -1.64 -18.47
CA LEU A 96 -21.01 -0.66 -17.87
C LEU A 96 -21.13 0.65 -18.66
N GLY A 97 -20.34 0.84 -19.71
CA GLY A 97 -20.33 2.08 -20.50
C GLY A 97 -19.71 3.27 -19.76
N TYR A 98 -18.84 3.04 -18.76
CA TYR A 98 -18.33 4.12 -17.93
C TYR A 98 -17.30 4.99 -18.68
N PRO A 99 -17.44 6.34 -18.61
CA PRO A 99 -16.39 7.25 -19.08
C PRO A 99 -15.14 7.11 -18.22
N PHE A 100 -14.01 7.64 -18.71
CA PHE A 100 -12.72 7.59 -18.02
C PHE A 100 -12.80 8.10 -16.56
N LEU A 101 -13.55 9.17 -16.32
CA LEU A 101 -13.72 9.73 -14.98
C LEU A 101 -14.50 8.79 -14.04
N ALA A 102 -15.57 8.15 -14.51
CA ALA A 102 -16.35 7.20 -13.71
C ALA A 102 -15.56 5.92 -13.40
N CYS A 103 -14.76 5.42 -14.36
CA CYS A 103 -13.80 4.34 -14.10
C CYS A 103 -12.78 4.75 -13.03
N SER A 104 -12.23 5.97 -13.13
CA SER A 104 -11.25 6.48 -12.17
C SER A 104 -11.82 6.62 -10.76
N LEU A 105 -13.04 7.15 -10.64
CA LEU A 105 -13.74 7.27 -9.36
C LEU A 105 -14.08 5.91 -8.74
N THR A 106 -14.34 4.89 -9.56
CA THR A 106 -14.55 3.52 -9.08
C THR A 106 -13.28 2.94 -8.45
N PHE A 107 -12.13 3.13 -9.10
CA PHE A 107 -10.83 2.74 -8.51
C PHE A 107 -10.49 3.58 -7.27
N ALA A 108 -10.81 4.87 -7.29
CA ALA A 108 -10.64 5.75 -6.13
C ALA A 108 -11.51 5.31 -4.95
N PHE A 109 -12.71 4.76 -5.18
CA PHE A 109 -13.52 4.20 -4.10
C PHE A 109 -12.80 3.05 -3.39
N LEU A 110 -12.10 2.18 -4.13
CA LEU A 110 -11.26 1.13 -3.55
C LEU A 110 -10.11 1.72 -2.72
N GLY A 111 -9.44 2.76 -3.26
CA GLY A 111 -8.43 3.54 -2.54
C GLY A 111 -8.96 4.14 -1.23
N TYR A 112 -10.17 4.72 -1.26
CA TYR A 112 -10.86 5.27 -0.09
C TYR A 112 -11.07 4.23 1.01
N LEU A 113 -11.50 3.01 0.66
CA LEU A 113 -11.60 1.92 1.64
C LEU A 113 -10.23 1.63 2.29
N GLY A 114 -9.16 1.72 1.51
CA GLY A 114 -7.78 1.63 1.99
C GLY A 114 -7.43 2.75 2.98
N VAL A 115 -7.76 4.00 2.65
CA VAL A 115 -7.51 5.17 3.52
C VAL A 115 -8.27 5.04 4.84
N VAL A 116 -9.53 4.58 4.82
CA VAL A 116 -10.30 4.37 6.05
C VAL A 116 -9.73 3.22 6.88
N ALA A 117 -9.34 2.10 6.24
CA ALA A 117 -8.68 0.99 6.91
C ALA A 117 -7.35 1.42 7.55
N PHE A 118 -6.60 2.28 6.87
CA PHE A 118 -5.37 2.86 7.37
C PHE A 118 -5.63 3.75 8.59
N TYR A 119 -6.59 4.68 8.51
CA TYR A 119 -6.97 5.52 9.66
C TYR A 119 -7.45 4.70 10.87
N SER A 120 -8.27 3.67 10.62
CA SER A 120 -8.72 2.73 11.67
C SER A 120 -7.53 2.08 12.37
N SER A 121 -6.52 1.66 11.61
CA SER A 121 -5.28 1.09 12.12
C SER A 121 -4.48 2.09 12.98
N LEU A 122 -4.40 3.35 12.56
CA LEU A 122 -3.73 4.39 13.32
C LEU A 122 -4.48 4.73 14.62
N LYS A 123 -5.82 4.67 14.60
CA LYS A 123 -6.66 4.95 15.78
C LYS A 123 -6.45 3.94 16.91
N GLU A 124 -6.13 2.69 16.60
CA GLU A 124 -5.76 1.69 17.61
C GLU A 124 -4.48 2.11 18.39
N VAL A 125 -3.63 2.96 17.81
CA VAL A 125 -2.47 3.56 18.50
C VAL A 125 -2.84 4.85 19.23
N MET A 126 -3.77 5.64 18.68
CA MET A 126 -4.17 6.96 19.21
C MET A 126 -4.84 6.95 20.59
N ALA A 127 -5.42 5.82 21.00
CA ALA A 127 -6.34 5.76 22.15
C ALA A 127 -5.74 6.19 23.52
N THR A 128 -4.46 6.59 23.56
CA THR A 128 -3.76 7.01 24.79
C THR A 128 -3.40 8.50 24.86
N GLU A 129 -3.54 9.31 23.80
CA GLU A 129 -3.10 10.71 23.82
C GLU A 129 -4.16 11.66 23.25
N GLY A 130 -5.08 12.12 24.11
CA GLY A 130 -5.88 13.30 23.81
C GLY A 130 -4.99 14.53 23.65
N GLY A 131 -5.24 15.35 22.62
CA GLY A 131 -4.45 16.56 22.34
C GLY A 131 -3.90 16.63 20.92
N TRP A 132 -2.82 17.40 20.73
CA TRP A 132 -2.23 17.70 19.42
C TRP A 132 -1.78 16.45 18.64
N TRP A 133 -1.35 15.39 19.33
CA TRP A 133 -0.92 14.12 18.71
C TRP A 133 -2.09 13.41 18.00
N SER A 134 -3.26 13.32 18.65
CA SER A 134 -4.45 12.76 18.02
C SER A 134 -4.84 13.52 16.75
N TRP A 135 -4.73 14.85 16.76
CA TRP A 135 -4.98 15.68 15.58
C TRP A 135 -3.94 15.41 14.48
N PHE A 136 -2.66 15.33 14.84
CA PHE A 136 -1.58 15.02 13.91
C PHE A 136 -1.77 13.66 13.23
N ILE A 137 -2.14 12.59 13.96
CA ILE A 137 -2.42 11.28 13.37
C ILE A 137 -3.63 11.32 12.44
N ALA A 138 -4.67 12.06 12.82
CA ALA A 138 -5.81 12.26 11.95
C ALA A 138 -5.40 12.93 10.63
N MET A 139 -4.41 13.82 10.61
CA MET A 139 -3.96 14.44 9.35
C MET A 139 -3.17 13.50 8.41
N ILE A 140 -2.61 12.39 8.89
CA ILE A 140 -1.77 11.50 8.06
C ILE A 140 -2.56 10.86 6.89
N PRO A 141 -3.77 10.31 7.08
CA PRO A 141 -4.58 9.85 5.95
C PRO A 141 -4.97 10.94 4.93
N LEU A 142 -4.88 12.23 5.30
CA LEU A 142 -5.20 13.37 4.44
C LEU A 142 -4.00 13.86 3.62
N LEU A 143 -2.83 13.21 3.76
CA LEU A 143 -1.63 13.59 3.02
C LEU A 143 -1.88 13.64 1.50
N PRO A 144 -1.53 14.73 0.81
CA PRO A 144 -1.86 14.95 -0.59
C PRO A 144 -1.21 13.94 -1.54
N SER A 145 0.06 13.57 -1.37
CA SER A 145 0.70 12.57 -2.24
C SER A 145 0.15 11.17 -1.98
N LEU A 146 -0.19 10.84 -0.73
CA LEU A 146 -0.90 9.58 -0.42
C LEU A 146 -2.20 9.51 -1.23
N ASN A 147 -3.06 10.51 -1.11
CA ASN A 147 -4.35 10.53 -1.80
C ASN A 147 -4.19 10.55 -3.31
N PHE A 148 -3.29 11.37 -3.85
CA PHE A 148 -3.06 11.48 -5.29
C PHE A 148 -2.66 10.15 -5.95
N TRP A 149 -1.83 9.32 -5.30
CA TRP A 149 -1.41 8.05 -5.87
C TRP A 149 -2.36 6.88 -5.57
N SER A 150 -3.14 6.96 -4.49
CA SER A 150 -4.09 5.91 -4.10
C SER A 150 -5.45 6.03 -4.78
N VAL A 151 -5.76 7.15 -5.45
CA VAL A 151 -6.96 7.31 -6.30
C VAL A 151 -6.79 6.78 -7.73
N GLY A 152 -5.56 6.46 -8.13
CA GLY A 152 -5.25 6.23 -9.54
C GLY A 152 -5.96 5.01 -10.14
N LEU A 153 -6.53 5.17 -11.34
CA LEU A 153 -7.03 4.05 -12.16
C LEU A 153 -5.83 3.17 -12.53
N GLY A 154 -5.66 2.05 -11.84
CA GLY A 154 -4.44 1.27 -12.01
C GLY A 154 -4.14 0.30 -10.88
N LYS A 155 -2.87 -0.15 -10.89
CA LYS A 155 -2.35 -1.09 -9.91
C LYS A 155 -2.24 -0.49 -8.51
N ASP A 156 -2.04 0.82 -8.41
CA ASP A 156 -1.60 1.48 -7.18
C ASP A 156 -2.72 1.62 -6.15
N SER A 157 -3.93 1.99 -6.60
CA SER A 157 -5.13 2.02 -5.75
C SER A 157 -5.48 0.64 -5.19
N VAL A 158 -5.46 -0.40 -6.02
CA VAL A 158 -5.71 -1.79 -5.60
C VAL A 158 -4.65 -2.25 -4.60
N SER A 159 -3.38 -1.98 -4.88
CA SER A 159 -2.28 -2.39 -4.01
C SER A 159 -2.34 -1.66 -2.66
N PHE A 160 -2.62 -0.36 -2.68
CA PHE A 160 -2.76 0.46 -1.47
C PHE A 160 -3.92 -0.04 -0.60
N PHE A 161 -5.10 -0.28 -1.20
CA PHE A 161 -6.24 -0.89 -0.52
C PHE A 161 -5.85 -2.21 0.14
N SER A 162 -5.22 -3.12 -0.62
CA SER A 162 -4.86 -4.43 -0.12
C SER A 162 -3.91 -4.37 1.08
N ILE A 163 -2.87 -3.54 1.00
CA ILE A 163 -1.89 -3.36 2.08
C ILE A 163 -2.52 -2.75 3.32
N CYS A 164 -3.37 -1.73 3.17
CA CYS A 164 -4.04 -1.09 4.31
C CYS A 164 -5.05 -2.03 4.97
N MET A 165 -5.75 -2.85 4.19
CA MET A 165 -6.63 -3.90 4.72
C MET A 165 -5.84 -4.99 5.45
N ILE A 166 -4.72 -5.45 4.90
CA ILE A 166 -3.85 -6.45 5.55
C ILE A 166 -3.30 -5.89 6.88
N LEU A 167 -2.88 -4.61 6.90
CA LEU A 167 -2.51 -3.91 8.13
C LEU A 167 -3.67 -3.94 9.15
N TRP A 168 -4.89 -3.59 8.74
CA TRP A 168 -6.05 -3.58 9.62
C TRP A 168 -6.44 -4.98 10.15
N VAL A 169 -6.27 -6.02 9.34
CA VAL A 169 -6.50 -7.42 9.76
C VAL A 169 -5.43 -7.87 10.74
N SER A 170 -4.19 -7.41 10.59
CA SER A 170 -3.06 -7.78 11.46
C SER A 170 -3.28 -7.45 12.94
N PHE A 171 -4.19 -6.53 13.30
CA PHE A 171 -4.51 -6.26 14.71
C PHE A 171 -5.29 -7.38 15.39
N ASN A 172 -6.16 -8.07 14.65
CA ASN A 172 -7.07 -9.06 15.21
C ASN A 172 -7.15 -10.27 14.27
N LEU A 173 -6.00 -10.88 13.96
CA LEU A 173 -5.90 -12.01 13.03
C LEU A 173 -6.92 -13.11 13.35
N ASN A 174 -7.04 -13.51 14.62
CA ASN A 174 -7.95 -14.59 15.03
C ASN A 174 -9.43 -14.33 14.65
N LYS A 175 -9.87 -13.07 14.68
CA LYS A 175 -11.27 -12.70 14.35
C LYS A 175 -11.45 -12.22 12.91
N ARG A 176 -10.38 -11.75 12.26
CA ARG A 176 -10.44 -11.04 10.98
C ARG A 176 -9.71 -11.74 9.83
N TRP A 177 -9.13 -12.92 10.04
CA TRP A 177 -8.34 -13.61 9.01
C TRP A 177 -9.09 -13.79 7.69
N GLY A 178 -10.40 -14.06 7.73
CA GLY A 178 -11.23 -14.19 6.51
C GLY A 178 -11.23 -12.93 5.65
N TYR A 179 -11.09 -11.75 6.25
CA TYR A 179 -11.00 -10.48 5.53
C TYR A 179 -9.63 -10.25 4.88
N ALA A 180 -8.60 -11.06 5.16
CA ALA A 180 -7.31 -10.94 4.49
C ALA A 180 -7.28 -11.61 3.10
N ILE A 181 -8.17 -12.58 2.85
CA ILE A 181 -8.16 -13.39 1.62
C ILE A 181 -8.37 -12.51 0.39
N VAL A 182 -9.43 -11.71 0.38
CA VAL A 182 -9.76 -10.85 -0.78
C VAL A 182 -8.65 -9.82 -1.05
N PRO A 183 -8.17 -9.02 -0.06
CA PRO A 183 -7.02 -8.15 -0.22
C PRO A 183 -5.77 -8.85 -0.77
N PHE A 184 -5.45 -10.04 -0.25
CA PHE A 184 -4.26 -10.79 -0.67
C PHE A 184 -4.39 -11.28 -2.11
N LEU A 185 -5.55 -11.80 -2.52
CA LEU A 185 -5.80 -12.21 -3.90
C LEU A 185 -5.76 -11.02 -4.86
N LEU A 186 -6.37 -9.89 -4.51
CA LEU A 186 -6.28 -8.66 -5.30
C LEU A 186 -4.84 -8.19 -5.46
N LEU A 187 -4.05 -8.23 -4.38
CA LEU A 187 -2.64 -7.89 -4.42
C LEU A 187 -1.85 -8.87 -5.28
N PHE A 188 -2.15 -10.17 -5.21
CA PHE A 188 -1.49 -11.19 -6.03
C PHE A 188 -1.81 -11.00 -7.51
N ILE A 189 -3.06 -10.73 -7.85
CA ILE A 189 -3.51 -10.49 -9.22
C ILE A 189 -2.80 -9.28 -9.84
N VAL A 190 -2.66 -8.20 -9.08
CA VAL A 190 -2.18 -6.90 -9.58
C VAL A 190 -0.66 -6.72 -9.42
N ARG A 191 -0.08 -7.26 -8.34
CA ARG A 191 1.34 -7.19 -7.98
C ARG A 191 1.82 -8.47 -7.28
N PRO A 192 2.04 -9.56 -8.04
CA PRO A 192 2.41 -10.85 -7.45
C PRO A 192 3.69 -10.82 -6.61
N HIS A 193 4.70 -10.05 -7.02
CA HIS A 193 5.95 -9.88 -6.28
C HIS A 193 5.73 -9.24 -4.89
N ILE A 194 4.84 -8.25 -4.78
CA ILE A 194 4.50 -7.64 -3.48
C ILE A 194 3.71 -8.63 -2.63
N ALA A 195 2.75 -9.35 -3.22
CA ALA A 195 2.00 -10.39 -2.51
C ALA A 195 2.92 -11.50 -1.98
N GLY A 196 3.91 -11.92 -2.77
CA GLY A 196 4.95 -12.85 -2.35
C GLY A 196 5.78 -12.32 -1.17
N MET A 197 6.17 -11.05 -1.18
CA MET A 197 6.86 -10.43 -0.04
C MET A 197 5.99 -10.37 1.21
N VAL A 198 4.69 -10.06 1.09
CA VAL A 198 3.75 -10.12 2.23
C VAL A 198 3.66 -11.55 2.77
N GLY A 199 3.48 -12.54 1.89
CA GLY A 199 3.41 -13.96 2.26
C GLY A 199 4.68 -14.44 2.96
N ALA A 200 5.85 -14.11 2.41
CA ALA A 200 7.14 -14.45 2.99
C ALA A 200 7.36 -13.75 4.35
N ALA A 201 7.02 -12.47 4.47
CA ALA A 201 7.13 -11.76 5.75
C ALA A 201 6.21 -12.36 6.83
N PHE A 202 5.01 -12.79 6.44
CA PHE A 202 4.07 -13.46 7.33
C PHE A 202 4.55 -14.87 7.72
N ALA A 203 5.13 -15.61 6.77
CA ALA A 203 5.76 -16.90 7.02
C ALA A 203 6.92 -16.80 8.02
N VAL A 204 7.84 -15.86 7.79
CA VAL A 204 8.99 -15.61 8.67
C VAL A 204 8.51 -15.15 10.03
N SER A 205 7.48 -14.31 10.11
CA SER A 205 6.97 -13.87 11.41
C SER A 205 6.39 -15.04 12.22
N PHE A 206 5.85 -16.09 11.60
CA PHE A 206 5.37 -17.28 12.32
C PHE A 206 6.48 -18.03 13.02
N LEU A 207 7.72 -17.99 12.50
CA LEU A 207 8.88 -18.63 13.12
C LEU A 207 9.19 -18.08 14.53
N PHE A 208 8.83 -16.83 14.82
CA PHE A 208 9.04 -16.24 16.13
C PHE A 208 7.75 -16.12 16.96
N ARG A 209 6.65 -16.75 16.54
CA ARG A 209 5.44 -16.83 17.36
C ARG A 209 5.70 -17.68 18.61
N ARG A 210 5.51 -17.10 19.80
CA ARG A 210 5.55 -17.82 21.08
C ARG A 210 4.33 -18.75 21.18
N GLY A 211 4.51 -19.97 21.68
CA GLY A 211 3.43 -20.96 21.84
C GLY A 211 3.39 -22.09 20.80
N ILE A 212 4.16 -22.02 19.71
CA ILE A 212 4.31 -23.12 18.74
C ILE A 212 5.62 -23.87 19.01
N THR A 213 5.62 -25.21 18.92
CA THR A 213 6.84 -26.03 19.06
C THR A 213 7.81 -25.81 17.90
N TRP A 214 9.12 -25.96 18.12
CA TRP A 214 10.15 -25.73 17.09
C TRP A 214 9.86 -26.56 15.80
N PRO A 215 9.53 -27.87 15.86
CA PRO A 215 9.23 -28.62 14.64
C PRO A 215 8.07 -28.04 13.82
N GLN A 216 6.99 -27.62 14.47
CA GLN A 216 5.84 -26.99 13.80
C GLN A 216 6.22 -25.64 13.17
N ARG A 217 7.13 -24.86 13.79
CA ARG A 217 7.64 -23.62 13.21
C ARG A 217 8.43 -23.88 11.93
N VAL A 218 9.35 -24.87 11.94
CA VAL A 218 10.12 -25.25 10.73
C VAL A 218 9.17 -25.66 9.62
N ILE A 219 8.18 -26.51 9.91
CA ILE A 219 7.29 -27.06 8.91
C ILE A 219 6.39 -25.97 8.32
N ILE A 220 5.74 -25.16 9.15
CA ILE A 220 4.83 -24.10 8.69
C ILE A 220 5.61 -22.99 7.98
N GLY A 221 6.70 -22.52 8.57
CA GLY A 221 7.53 -21.47 7.98
C GLY A 221 8.25 -21.94 6.71
N GLY A 222 8.74 -23.19 6.70
CA GLY A 222 9.36 -23.82 5.53
C GLY A 222 8.35 -24.03 4.38
N LEU A 223 7.15 -24.52 4.69
CA LEU A 223 6.08 -24.66 3.69
C LEU A 223 5.67 -23.31 3.11
N ALA A 224 5.50 -22.28 3.94
CA ALA A 224 5.13 -20.96 3.48
C ALA A 224 6.25 -20.25 2.70
N LEU A 225 7.52 -20.50 3.04
CA LEU A 225 8.67 -20.08 2.23
C LEU A 225 8.71 -20.80 0.88
N LEU A 226 8.47 -22.11 0.85
CA LEU A 226 8.43 -22.90 -0.38
C LEU A 226 7.30 -22.42 -1.31
N VAL A 227 6.10 -22.20 -0.75
CA VAL A 227 4.97 -21.62 -1.48
C VAL A 227 5.33 -20.24 -2.04
N SER A 228 5.98 -19.37 -1.25
CA SER A 228 6.40 -18.05 -1.72
C SER A 228 7.48 -18.15 -2.81
N ALA A 229 8.44 -19.07 -2.65
CA ALA A 229 9.52 -19.31 -3.61
C ALA A 229 9.01 -19.90 -4.93
N PHE A 230 7.87 -20.59 -4.94
CA PHE A 230 7.24 -21.10 -6.15
C PHE A 230 6.29 -20.08 -6.80
N LEU A 231 5.47 -19.38 -6.01
CA LEU A 231 4.48 -18.41 -6.51
C LEU A 231 5.13 -17.15 -7.10
N VAL A 232 6.27 -16.71 -6.58
CA VAL A 232 6.94 -15.48 -7.05
C VAL A 232 7.51 -15.65 -8.48
N PRO A 233 8.33 -16.66 -8.79
CA PRO A 233 8.83 -16.87 -10.15
C PRO A 233 7.71 -17.14 -11.15
N LEU A 234 6.74 -18.00 -10.80
CA LEU A 234 5.58 -18.29 -11.64
C LEU A 234 4.84 -17.00 -12.04
N ALA A 235 4.68 -16.08 -11.09
CA ALA A 235 3.95 -14.86 -11.34
C ALA A 235 4.80 -13.77 -12.01
N LEU A 236 6.13 -13.83 -11.91
CA LEU A 236 7.04 -12.98 -12.69
C LEU A 236 7.04 -13.38 -14.17
N ASP A 237 7.17 -14.68 -14.45
CA ASP A 237 7.10 -15.23 -15.81
C ASP A 237 5.75 -14.91 -16.46
N TYR A 238 4.65 -15.12 -15.72
CA TYR A 238 3.31 -14.84 -16.24
C TYR A 238 3.01 -13.34 -16.42
N SER A 239 3.73 -12.47 -15.70
CA SER A 239 3.61 -11.01 -15.87
C SER A 239 4.35 -10.46 -17.09
N GLY A 240 4.98 -11.33 -17.91
CA GLY A 240 5.71 -10.95 -19.12
C GLY A 240 7.09 -10.36 -18.84
N VAL A 241 7.65 -10.61 -17.66
CA VAL A 241 9.06 -10.33 -17.40
C VAL A 241 9.84 -11.54 -17.92
N GLU A 242 10.18 -11.54 -19.21
CA GLU A 242 11.14 -12.50 -19.75
C GLU A 242 12.48 -12.29 -19.05
N GLY A 243 12.78 -13.16 -18.07
CA GLY A 243 13.99 -13.07 -17.26
C GLY A 243 14.07 -14.08 -16.11
N GLY A 244 13.19 -15.08 -16.07
CA GLY A 244 13.17 -16.15 -15.06
C GLY A 244 14.32 -17.17 -15.17
N ARG A 245 15.57 -16.72 -15.33
CA ARG A 245 16.76 -17.54 -15.01
C ARG A 245 17.51 -16.84 -13.88
N LEU A 246 17.69 -17.56 -12.77
CA LEU A 246 18.43 -17.17 -11.57
C LEU A 246 19.95 -17.07 -11.85
N SER A 247 20.32 -16.21 -12.81
CA SER A 247 21.69 -15.84 -13.19
C SER A 247 21.57 -14.51 -13.93
N ASP A 248 21.76 -13.32 -13.37
CA ASP A 248 22.26 -12.89 -12.08
C ASP A 248 21.29 -11.88 -11.43
N VAL A 249 21.23 -11.84 -10.10
CA VAL A 249 20.44 -10.81 -9.38
C VAL A 249 20.89 -9.40 -9.77
N SER A 250 22.16 -9.22 -10.17
CA SER A 250 22.71 -8.00 -10.75
C SER A 250 22.02 -7.61 -12.05
N ASP A 251 21.83 -8.56 -12.97
CA ASP A 251 21.25 -8.29 -14.30
C ASP A 251 19.78 -7.89 -14.20
N PHE A 252 19.05 -8.46 -13.23
CA PHE A 252 17.67 -8.05 -12.94
C PHE A 252 17.62 -6.64 -12.35
N ILE A 253 18.55 -6.30 -11.46
CA ILE A 253 18.66 -4.95 -10.88
C ILE A 253 19.01 -3.97 -12.01
N GLU A 254 20.08 -4.20 -12.77
CA GLU A 254 20.51 -3.34 -13.88
C GLU A 254 19.44 -3.16 -14.96
N GLY A 255 18.71 -4.23 -15.32
CA GLY A 255 17.59 -4.14 -16.26
C GLY A 255 16.43 -3.27 -15.76
N ARG A 256 16.13 -3.32 -14.45
CA ARG A 256 15.11 -2.46 -13.81
C ARG A 256 15.60 -1.04 -13.62
N GLU A 257 16.85 -0.84 -13.20
CA GLU A 257 17.48 0.48 -13.09
C GLU A 257 17.45 1.18 -14.46
N GLY A 258 17.92 0.51 -15.52
CA GLY A 258 17.95 1.02 -16.89
C GLY A 258 16.57 1.36 -17.47
N ALA A 259 15.55 0.53 -17.20
CA ALA A 259 14.17 0.83 -17.61
C ALA A 259 13.60 2.07 -16.90
N ASN A 260 13.99 2.30 -15.64
CA ASN A 260 13.50 3.40 -14.81
C ASN A 260 14.20 4.75 -15.09
N LEU A 261 15.33 4.75 -15.80
CA LEU A 261 16.01 5.99 -16.23
C LEU A 261 15.22 6.78 -17.29
N LYS A 262 14.22 6.17 -17.95
CA LYS A 262 13.39 6.87 -18.95
C LYS A 262 12.38 7.81 -18.27
N GLY A 263 12.66 9.11 -18.26
CA GLY A 263 11.75 10.18 -17.82
C GLY A 263 12.43 11.30 -17.03
N GLY A 264 11.78 12.47 -16.89
CA GLY A 264 12.34 13.70 -16.31
C GLY A 264 12.62 13.70 -14.79
N GLY A 265 12.71 12.53 -14.15
CA GLY A 265 12.92 12.35 -12.70
C GLY A 265 13.90 11.23 -12.36
N ALA A 266 14.77 10.86 -13.31
CA ALA A 266 15.81 9.86 -13.13
C ALA A 266 16.86 10.34 -12.11
N VAL A 267 17.24 9.43 -11.22
CA VAL A 267 18.32 9.58 -10.26
C VAL A 267 19.29 8.43 -10.50
N ASP A 268 20.57 8.77 -10.65
CA ASP A 268 21.63 7.78 -10.75
C ASP A 268 21.79 7.09 -9.38
N ILE A 269 21.18 5.92 -9.27
CA ILE A 269 21.29 5.06 -8.09
C ILE A 269 22.51 4.15 -8.17
N SER A 270 23.11 3.92 -9.34
CA SER A 270 24.21 2.97 -9.50
C SER A 270 25.46 3.40 -8.72
N ASN A 271 25.66 4.71 -8.56
CA ASN A 271 26.77 5.29 -7.78
C ASN A 271 26.47 5.54 -6.29
N MET A 272 25.27 5.23 -5.80
CA MET A 272 24.86 5.50 -4.41
C MET A 272 25.10 4.31 -3.47
N SER A 273 25.46 4.59 -2.22
CA SER A 273 25.49 3.58 -1.17
C SER A 273 24.08 3.08 -0.81
N LEU A 274 23.97 1.87 -0.23
CA LEU A 274 22.66 1.31 0.13
C LEU A 274 21.83 2.21 1.07
N PRO A 275 22.40 2.84 2.12
CA PRO A 275 21.64 3.78 2.96
C PRO A 275 21.15 5.01 2.19
N GLU A 276 21.95 5.53 1.26
CA GLU A 276 21.57 6.67 0.40
C GLU A 276 20.45 6.30 -0.57
N LYS A 277 20.46 5.08 -1.14
CA LYS A 277 19.35 4.56 -1.96
C LYS A 277 18.06 4.51 -1.16
N MET A 278 18.10 3.93 0.04
CA MET A 278 16.95 3.81 0.93
C MET A 278 16.40 5.18 1.34
N PHE A 279 17.29 6.13 1.68
CA PHE A 279 16.91 7.50 2.02
C PHE A 279 16.28 8.22 0.83
N THR A 280 16.92 8.16 -0.34
CA THR A 280 16.45 8.79 -1.58
C THR A 280 15.08 8.26 -1.97
N TYR A 281 14.86 6.95 -1.89
CA TYR A 281 13.59 6.33 -2.25
C TYR A 281 12.42 6.82 -1.38
N LEU A 282 12.62 6.95 -0.06
CA LEU A 282 11.53 7.23 0.87
C LEU A 282 11.32 8.72 1.12
N PHE A 283 12.38 9.52 1.16
CA PHE A 283 12.34 10.91 1.65
C PHE A 283 12.55 11.98 0.56
N ARG A 284 12.93 11.62 -0.67
CA ARG A 284 13.01 12.58 -1.79
C ARG A 284 11.73 12.57 -2.64
N PRO A 285 11.30 13.71 -3.21
CA PRO A 285 11.92 15.04 -3.18
C PRO A 285 11.83 15.69 -1.80
N THR A 286 12.84 16.51 -1.48
CA THR A 286 12.79 17.40 -0.30
C THR A 286 12.11 18.72 -0.65
N LEU A 287 11.79 19.54 0.36
CA LEU A 287 11.18 20.87 0.15
C LEU A 287 12.05 21.80 -0.73
N ILE A 288 13.37 21.59 -0.74
CA ILE A 288 14.33 22.37 -1.53
C ILE A 288 14.30 21.94 -3.01
N GLU A 289 13.96 20.67 -3.27
CA GLU A 289 13.89 20.10 -4.63
C GLU A 289 12.53 20.29 -5.30
N ALA A 290 11.55 20.86 -4.59
CA ALA A 290 10.20 21.05 -5.07
C ALA A 290 10.13 22.14 -6.15
N ARG A 291 10.07 21.73 -7.42
CA ARG A 291 10.01 22.65 -8.57
C ARG A 291 8.59 22.98 -9.02
N ASN A 292 7.63 22.09 -8.75
CA ASN A 292 6.23 22.22 -9.17
C ASN A 292 5.31 21.93 -7.98
N LEU A 293 4.04 22.36 -8.06
CA LEU A 293 3.02 22.11 -7.02
C LEU A 293 2.91 20.61 -6.65
N PHE A 294 3.04 19.73 -7.64
CA PHE A 294 3.07 18.29 -7.45
C PHE A 294 4.25 17.82 -6.59
N PHE A 295 5.46 18.29 -6.90
CA PHE A 295 6.67 17.97 -6.12
C PHE A 295 6.63 18.62 -4.73
N LEU A 296 5.98 19.78 -4.58
CA LEU A 296 5.77 20.41 -3.28
C LEU A 296 4.86 19.57 -2.38
N ALA A 297 3.71 19.11 -2.91
CA ALA A 297 2.81 18.22 -2.19
C ALA A 297 3.52 16.92 -1.77
N ALA A 298 4.32 16.34 -2.67
CA ALA A 298 5.12 15.16 -2.36
C ALA A 298 6.21 15.42 -1.32
N ALA A 299 6.85 16.59 -1.35
CA ALA A 299 7.87 16.98 -0.40
C ALA A 299 7.32 17.24 1.02
N LEU A 300 6.09 17.77 1.13
CA LEU A 300 5.40 17.92 2.41
C LEU A 300 5.17 16.55 3.07
N ASP A 301 4.64 15.60 2.31
CA ASP A 301 4.42 14.23 2.79
C ASP A 301 5.74 13.58 3.22
N ASN A 302 6.79 13.73 2.42
CA ASN A 302 8.12 13.22 2.73
C ASN A 302 8.73 13.85 3.99
N THR A 303 8.46 15.13 4.23
CA THR A 303 8.91 15.81 5.44
C THR A 303 8.24 15.23 6.67
N ILE A 304 6.94 14.91 6.58
CA ILE A 304 6.20 14.25 7.66
C ILE A 304 6.72 12.82 7.88
N LEU A 305 6.99 12.07 6.80
CA LEU A 305 7.61 10.74 6.88
C LEU A 305 9.00 10.80 7.52
N LEU A 306 9.82 11.78 7.16
CA LEU A 306 11.16 11.97 7.72
C LEU A 306 11.07 12.30 9.21
N PHE A 307 10.17 13.21 9.60
CA PHE A 307 9.92 13.53 11.00
C PHE A 307 9.54 12.27 11.80
N LEU A 308 8.57 11.49 11.31
CA LEU A 308 8.15 10.23 11.93
C LEU A 308 9.29 9.22 12.03
N PHE A 309 10.13 9.12 10.99
CA PHE A 309 11.26 8.21 10.96
C PHE A 309 12.32 8.58 12.00
N VAL A 310 12.69 9.86 12.08
CA VAL A 310 13.66 10.36 13.07
C VAL A 310 13.10 10.21 14.49
N ALA A 311 11.87 10.64 14.73
CA ALA A 311 11.22 10.54 16.03
C ALA A 311 11.04 9.08 16.47
N GLY A 312 10.64 8.19 15.56
CA GLY A 312 10.45 6.77 15.81
C GLY A 312 11.76 6.03 16.07
N THR A 313 12.80 6.31 15.28
CA THR A 313 14.14 5.74 15.48
C THR A 313 14.75 6.21 16.80
N TRP A 314 14.62 7.50 17.12
CA TRP A 314 15.07 8.05 18.40
C TRP A 314 14.35 7.40 19.60
N ALA A 315 13.03 7.21 19.49
CA ALA A 315 12.25 6.53 20.50
C ALA A 315 12.67 5.05 20.66
N LEU A 316 13.04 4.38 19.56
CA LEU A 316 13.51 2.99 19.55
C LEU A 316 14.86 2.82 20.27
N ILE A 317 15.74 3.81 20.15
CA ILE A 317 17.05 3.82 20.83
C ILE A 317 16.88 4.12 22.32
N LYS A 318 16.00 5.07 22.67
CA LYS A 318 15.84 5.54 24.05
C LYS A 318 14.94 4.66 24.93
N LYS A 319 13.99 3.93 24.34
CA LYS A 319 13.05 3.09 25.08
C LYS A 319 13.35 1.62 24.81
N PRO A 320 13.44 0.75 25.83
CA PRO A 320 13.50 -0.68 25.58
C PRO A 320 12.25 -1.08 24.77
N LEU A 321 12.44 -1.84 23.68
CA LEU A 321 11.33 -2.30 22.85
C LEU A 321 10.26 -2.94 23.76
N PRO A 322 9.06 -2.35 23.83
CA PRO A 322 8.02 -2.89 24.68
C PRO A 322 7.69 -4.34 24.28
N PRO A 323 7.38 -5.24 25.23
CA PRO A 323 7.10 -6.64 24.95
C PRO A 323 6.02 -6.87 23.88
N TYR A 324 5.05 -5.95 23.78
CA TYR A 324 4.01 -5.99 22.76
C TYR A 324 4.54 -5.80 21.33
N LEU A 325 5.70 -5.12 21.13
CA LEU A 325 6.33 -4.99 19.81
C LEU A 325 6.92 -6.31 19.30
N ARG A 326 7.17 -7.26 20.21
CA ARG A 326 7.61 -8.62 19.87
C ARG A 326 6.45 -9.56 19.53
N ALA A 327 5.20 -9.08 19.61
CA ALA A 327 4.06 -9.86 19.16
C ALA A 327 4.21 -10.18 17.66
N HIS A 328 3.83 -11.41 17.29
CA HIS A 328 3.96 -11.96 15.95
C HIS A 328 3.48 -10.99 14.85
N ASN A 329 2.36 -10.30 15.10
CA ASN A 329 1.75 -9.39 14.13
C ASN A 329 2.62 -8.17 13.82
N ARG A 330 3.33 -7.62 14.81
CA ARG A 330 4.17 -6.42 14.60
C ARG A 330 5.52 -6.76 13.98
N MET A 331 6.03 -7.94 14.27
CA MET A 331 7.23 -8.44 13.62
C MET A 331 6.98 -8.73 12.13
N PHE A 332 5.80 -9.24 11.75
CA PHE A 332 5.37 -9.29 10.35
C PHE A 332 5.47 -7.91 9.67
N LEU A 333 4.90 -6.87 10.30
CA LEU A 333 4.92 -5.52 9.74
C LEU A 333 6.35 -4.99 9.57
N TRP A 334 7.25 -5.25 10.54
CA TRP A 334 8.66 -4.85 10.44
C TRP A 334 9.38 -5.56 9.31
N ILE A 335 9.27 -6.89 9.24
CA ILE A 335 9.92 -7.71 8.20
C ILE A 335 9.43 -7.25 6.83
N TYR A 336 8.12 -7.14 6.64
CA TYR A 336 7.56 -6.71 5.36
C TYR A 336 8.05 -5.31 4.98
N SER A 337 7.94 -4.33 5.89
CA SER A 337 8.28 -2.94 5.60
C SER A 337 9.76 -2.78 5.25
N LEU A 338 10.65 -3.45 5.98
CA LEU A 338 12.10 -3.39 5.74
C LEU A 338 12.51 -4.12 4.46
N CYS A 339 11.98 -5.33 4.23
CA CYS A 339 12.27 -6.08 3.01
C CYS A 339 11.74 -5.34 1.77
N ALA A 340 10.51 -4.85 1.81
CA ALA A 340 9.92 -4.08 0.71
C ALA A 340 10.69 -2.78 0.46
N TRP A 341 11.08 -2.06 1.51
CA TRP A 341 11.86 -0.83 1.39
C TRP A 341 13.23 -1.10 0.75
N LEU A 342 13.94 -2.14 1.20
CA LEU A 342 15.26 -2.50 0.66
C LEU A 342 15.18 -2.88 -0.83
N ILE A 343 14.27 -3.78 -1.20
CA ILE A 343 14.14 -4.28 -2.57
C ILE A 343 13.68 -3.16 -3.52
N LEU A 344 12.70 -2.35 -3.12
CA LEU A 344 12.19 -1.27 -3.96
C LEU A 344 13.19 -0.12 -4.11
N ALA A 345 13.95 0.19 -3.05
CA ALA A 345 15.01 1.20 -3.11
C ALA A 345 16.17 0.79 -4.03
N MET A 346 16.48 -0.51 -4.11
CA MET A 346 17.52 -1.03 -5.00
C MET A 346 17.10 -1.06 -6.47
N THR A 347 15.81 -1.12 -6.77
CA THR A 347 15.31 -1.34 -8.14
C THR A 347 14.73 -0.08 -8.80
N THR A 348 14.48 0.97 -8.02
CA THR A 348 13.75 2.17 -8.49
C THR A 348 14.67 3.37 -8.64
N ALA A 349 15.10 3.64 -9.89
CA ALA A 349 15.93 4.78 -10.25
C ALA A 349 15.16 6.09 -10.52
N ASN A 350 13.83 6.09 -10.36
CA ASN A 350 12.98 7.22 -10.76
C ASN A 350 12.17 7.76 -9.59
N LEU A 351 12.32 9.06 -9.29
CA LEU A 351 11.62 9.70 -8.18
C LEU A 351 10.10 9.67 -8.33
N GLY A 352 9.56 9.82 -9.54
CA GLY A 352 8.13 9.75 -9.80
C GLY A 352 7.56 8.36 -9.53
N ILE A 353 8.31 7.31 -9.90
CA ILE A 353 7.92 5.91 -9.61
C ILE A 353 8.03 5.63 -8.11
N ALA A 354 9.09 6.09 -7.45
CA ALA A 354 9.29 5.93 -6.01
C ALA A 354 8.15 6.60 -5.20
N LEU A 355 7.74 7.81 -5.59
CA LEU A 355 6.63 8.53 -4.97
C LEU A 355 5.31 7.76 -4.96
N ARG A 356 5.08 6.95 -5.98
CA ARG A 356 3.90 6.09 -6.12
C ARG A 356 4.06 4.78 -5.38
N GLN A 357 5.19 4.09 -5.58
CA GLN A 357 5.42 2.74 -5.05
C GLN A 357 5.68 2.72 -3.54
N LYS A 358 6.21 3.78 -2.95
CA LYS A 358 6.46 3.85 -1.49
C LYS A 358 5.19 3.63 -0.67
N TRP A 359 4.02 4.03 -1.18
CA TRP A 359 2.74 3.86 -0.48
C TRP A 359 2.30 2.39 -0.35
N MET A 360 3.02 1.44 -0.95
CA MET A 360 2.80 0.00 -0.77
C MET A 360 3.36 -0.55 0.55
N PHE A 361 4.28 0.15 1.21
CA PHE A 361 4.76 -0.25 2.54
C PHE A 361 4.73 0.89 3.56
N ALA A 362 4.71 2.15 3.11
CA ALA A 362 4.70 3.32 3.98
C ALA A 362 3.57 3.29 5.03
N PRO A 363 2.33 2.85 4.74
CA PRO A 363 1.28 2.76 5.76
C PRO A 363 1.67 1.87 6.96
N MET A 364 2.30 0.72 6.69
CA MET A 364 2.77 -0.20 7.73
C MET A 364 3.95 0.41 8.51
N LEU A 365 4.89 1.04 7.80
CA LEU A 365 6.03 1.73 8.42
C LEU A 365 5.59 2.89 9.31
N ILE A 366 4.70 3.76 8.81
CA ILE A 366 4.11 4.88 9.56
C ILE A 366 3.44 4.37 10.82
N PHE A 367 2.60 3.34 10.70
CA PHE A 367 1.94 2.73 11.84
C PHE A 367 2.95 2.25 12.91
N LEU A 368 4.01 1.56 12.47
CA LEU A 368 5.06 1.06 13.37
C LEU A 368 5.78 2.20 14.09
N LEU A 369 6.20 3.23 13.36
CA LEU A 369 6.90 4.39 13.92
C LEU A 369 6.03 5.10 14.96
N ILE A 370 4.77 5.38 14.63
CA ILE A 370 3.83 6.03 15.56
C ILE A 370 3.62 5.17 16.80
N SER A 371 3.52 3.85 16.63
CA SER A 371 3.34 2.96 17.76
C SER A 371 4.56 2.82 18.67
N VAL A 372 5.77 3.14 18.20
CA VAL A 372 6.97 3.21 19.05
C VAL A 372 7.03 4.57 19.77
N ILE A 373 6.61 5.64 19.11
CA ILE A 373 6.59 6.99 19.70
C ILE A 373 5.55 7.05 20.82
N GLY A 374 4.31 6.65 20.51
CA GLY A 374 3.18 6.64 21.44
C GLY A 374 3.29 5.55 22.51
N ARG A 375 2.69 5.78 23.67
CA ARG A 375 2.55 4.74 24.71
C ARG A 375 1.42 3.79 24.30
N SER A 376 1.70 2.68 23.62
CA SER A 376 0.66 1.69 23.25
C SER A 376 0.08 1.01 24.48
N ARG A 377 -1.26 0.90 24.51
CA ARG A 377 -2.03 0.27 25.60
C ARG A 377 -2.32 -1.22 25.40
N TYR A 378 -1.83 -1.86 24.34
CA TYR A 378 -2.10 -3.30 24.18
C TYR A 378 -1.12 -4.11 25.02
N PRO A 379 -1.60 -4.94 25.97
CA PRO A 379 -0.81 -6.07 26.43
C PRO A 379 -0.42 -6.86 25.18
N ALA A 380 0.79 -7.42 25.18
CA ALA A 380 1.11 -8.49 24.25
C ALA A 380 -0.07 -9.47 24.22
N GLU A 381 -0.46 -9.93 23.03
CA GLU A 381 -1.40 -11.03 22.81
C GLU A 381 -1.37 -11.92 24.05
N SER A 382 -2.46 -11.89 24.84
CA SER A 382 -2.48 -12.42 26.20
C SER A 382 -1.73 -13.74 26.18
N ASP A 383 -0.70 -13.87 27.02
CA ASP A 383 -0.17 -15.18 27.37
C ASP A 383 -1.40 -16.02 27.66
N ALA A 384 -1.76 -16.91 26.72
CA ALA A 384 -2.78 -17.90 26.98
C ALA A 384 -2.32 -18.55 28.28
N PRO A 385 -3.18 -18.67 29.30
CA PRO A 385 -2.76 -19.26 30.55
C PRO A 385 -2.10 -20.57 30.16
N ALA A 386 -0.81 -20.70 30.52
CA ALA A 386 -0.13 -21.97 30.45
C ALA A 386 -1.13 -22.96 31.04
N ILE A 387 -1.48 -23.99 30.27
CA ILE A 387 -2.28 -25.09 30.77
C ILE A 387 -1.46 -25.63 31.94
N GLU A 388 -1.77 -25.17 33.14
CA GLU A 388 -1.26 -25.73 34.37
C GLU A 388 -1.64 -27.20 34.29
N GLY A 389 -0.61 -28.05 34.25
CA GLY A 389 -0.78 -29.47 34.24
C GLY A 389 -1.76 -29.85 35.34
N SER A 390 -2.89 -30.42 34.91
CA SER A 390 -3.77 -31.20 35.77
C SER A 390 -2.98 -32.41 36.26
N ASN A 391 -2.16 -32.21 37.29
CA ASN A 391 -1.75 -33.25 38.21
C ASN A 391 -2.71 -33.20 39.38
N ARG A 392 -3.85 -33.87 39.24
CA ARG A 392 -4.56 -34.60 40.30
C ARG A 392 -5.33 -35.76 39.70
#